data_AF-A0A848UMM2-F1
#
_entry.id   AF-A0A848UMM2-F1
#
_cell.length_a   1.000
_cell.length_b   1.000
_cell.length_c   1.000
_cell.angle_alpha   90.00
_cell.angle_beta   90.00
_cell.angle_gamma   90.00
#
_symmetry.space_group_name_H-M   'P 1'
#
loop_
_entity.id
_entity.type
_entity.pdbx_description
1 polymer ?
#
loop_
_entity_poly.entity_id
_entity_poly.type
_entity_poly.pdbx_seq_one_letter_code
_entity_poly.pdbx_strand_id
1 'polypeptide(L)'
;MKNLNALKSAILSVVVLGLTFTSCSNEDTAIDANSQLETGEELIQAAEMDKIDVVLGDLIIDAYEEQESNLADKSGFYAKDIPACVTITVVAQQGYRQVTLDFGTEGCLVYGHIIKGQIVFDYTRDPQAQEILINYNLVDFYFDAKQVIGSRTILKELSNDNGNPQFTHDLSVTVIWPNGLEASREGTKIREWVEGFGSGIFSDNVFEISGDWTATFVNGNTHTYEVIIPLRREVICTYFVSGSFDMQRTNFGGVFDYGSGECDNQATFTFNNGQEIEITLN
;
A
#
# COMPACT_ATOMS: atom_id res chain seq x y z
N MET A 1 -79.12 -9.37 -57.90
CA MET A 1 -79.19 -7.95 -57.49
C MET A 1 -78.72 -7.85 -56.05
N LYS A 2 -77.80 -6.93 -55.79
CA LYS A 2 -77.44 -6.29 -54.50
C LYS A 2 -76.93 -7.17 -53.33
N ASN A 3 -75.66 -6.93 -53.05
CA ASN A 3 -74.90 -7.07 -51.80
C ASN A 3 -75.70 -6.83 -50.52
N LEU A 4 -75.31 -7.45 -49.40
CA LEU A 4 -75.05 -6.72 -48.14
C LEU A 4 -74.32 -7.60 -47.09
N ASN A 5 -73.06 -7.22 -46.87
CA ASN A 5 -72.29 -7.12 -45.63
C ASN A 5 -72.25 -8.28 -44.63
N ALA A 6 -71.07 -8.90 -44.58
CA ALA A 6 -70.49 -9.55 -43.42
C ALA A 6 -69.99 -8.50 -42.40
N LEU A 7 -70.28 -8.71 -41.12
CA LEU A 7 -69.32 -8.48 -40.05
C LEU A 7 -69.74 -9.28 -38.81
N LYS A 8 -68.75 -10.01 -38.30
CA LYS A 8 -68.86 -11.21 -37.49
C LYS A 8 -68.99 -10.85 -36.00
N SER A 9 -69.91 -11.53 -35.34
CA SER A 9 -69.85 -11.76 -33.90
C SER A 9 -68.78 -12.83 -33.64
N ALA A 10 -67.80 -12.56 -32.77
CA ALA A 10 -66.83 -13.56 -32.33
C ALA A 10 -66.36 -13.25 -30.91
N ILE A 11 -67.12 -13.79 -29.96
CA ILE A 11 -66.72 -14.53 -28.75
C ILE A 11 -65.30 -14.25 -28.22
N LEU A 12 -65.32 -13.65 -27.03
CA LEU A 12 -64.28 -13.55 -26.02
C LEU A 12 -63.57 -14.91 -25.80
N SER A 13 -62.27 -14.98 -26.11
CA SER A 13 -61.37 -16.03 -25.65
C SER A 13 -60.19 -15.38 -24.93
N VAL A 14 -60.29 -15.33 -23.61
CA VAL A 14 -59.22 -14.96 -22.69
C VAL A 14 -58.27 -16.16 -22.63
N VAL A 15 -57.11 -16.04 -23.28
CA VAL A 15 -55.98 -16.94 -23.05
C VAL A 15 -55.20 -16.37 -21.87
N VAL A 16 -55.40 -16.95 -20.70
CA VAL A 16 -54.57 -16.76 -19.51
C VAL A 16 -53.25 -17.47 -19.80
N LEU A 17 -52.19 -16.71 -20.10
CA LEU A 17 -50.82 -17.21 -20.01
C LEU A 17 -50.47 -17.30 -18.52
N GLY A 18 -50.46 -18.52 -17.99
CA GLY A 18 -49.98 -18.80 -16.64
C GLY A 18 -48.47 -18.61 -16.57
N LEU A 19 -48.03 -17.47 -16.05
CA LEU A 19 -46.68 -17.31 -15.50
C LEU A 19 -46.65 -18.01 -14.15
N THR A 20 -46.03 -19.19 -14.11
CA THR A 20 -45.64 -19.83 -12.86
C THR A 20 -44.40 -19.12 -12.34
N PHE A 21 -44.59 -18.23 -11.36
CA PHE A 21 -43.47 -17.72 -10.57
C PHE A 21 -43.01 -18.84 -9.63
N THR A 22 -41.81 -19.35 -9.90
CA THR A 22 -41.07 -20.18 -8.95
C THR A 22 -40.61 -19.28 -7.82
N SER A 23 -41.10 -19.52 -6.61
CA SER A 23 -40.60 -18.89 -5.39
C SER A 23 -39.16 -19.36 -5.15
N CYS A 24 -38.19 -18.45 -5.27
CA CYS A 24 -36.93 -18.53 -4.54
C CYS A 24 -36.99 -17.44 -3.47
N SER A 25 -36.96 -17.88 -2.22
CA SER A 25 -36.76 -17.01 -1.06
C SER A 25 -35.33 -16.49 -1.10
N ASN A 26 -35.16 -15.26 -1.57
CA ASN A 26 -33.99 -14.49 -1.22
C ASN A 26 -34.45 -13.49 -0.18
N GLU A 27 -33.98 -13.67 1.05
CA GLU A 27 -33.96 -12.60 2.04
C GLU A 27 -33.01 -11.53 1.51
N ASP A 28 -33.57 -10.54 0.83
CA ASP A 28 -32.85 -9.33 0.47
C ASP A 28 -32.61 -8.53 1.75
N THR A 29 -31.50 -8.78 2.44
CA THR A 29 -30.84 -7.69 3.17
C THR A 29 -30.30 -6.76 2.11
N ALA A 30 -31.08 -5.73 1.77
CA ALA A 30 -30.63 -4.63 0.95
C ALA A 30 -29.44 -3.96 1.66
N ILE A 31 -28.23 -4.35 1.29
CA ILE A 31 -27.03 -3.58 1.56
C ILE A 31 -27.12 -2.38 0.62
N ASP A 32 -27.18 -1.20 1.20
CA ASP A 32 -27.37 0.06 0.51
C ASP A 32 -26.27 0.26 -0.53
N ALA A 33 -26.65 0.40 -1.81
CA ALA A 33 -25.71 0.57 -2.94
C ALA A 33 -24.84 1.83 -2.78
N ASN A 34 -25.28 2.81 -1.97
CA ASN A 34 -24.47 3.97 -1.62
C ASN A 34 -23.27 3.63 -0.70
N SER A 35 -23.43 2.68 0.22
CA SER A 35 -22.34 2.26 1.12
C SER A 35 -21.24 1.46 0.43
N GLN A 36 -21.56 0.75 -0.67
CA GLN A 36 -20.58 -0.04 -1.42
C GLN A 36 -19.65 0.84 -2.26
N LEU A 37 -20.17 1.96 -2.80
CA LEU A 37 -19.37 2.90 -3.62
C LEU A 37 -18.38 3.70 -2.76
N GLU A 38 -18.81 4.17 -1.59
CA GLU A 38 -17.92 4.90 -0.66
C GLU A 38 -16.81 3.99 -0.09
N THR A 39 -17.08 2.71 0.19
CA THR A 39 -16.04 1.76 0.62
C THR A 39 -15.02 1.42 -0.47
N GLY A 40 -15.40 1.53 -1.75
CA GLY A 40 -14.52 1.21 -2.87
C GLY A 40 -13.45 2.28 -3.11
N GLU A 41 -13.83 3.55 -3.02
CA GLU A 41 -12.88 4.67 -3.17
C GLU A 41 -11.88 4.72 -2.02
N GLU A 42 -12.35 4.57 -0.77
CA GLU A 42 -11.47 4.51 0.41
C GLU A 42 -10.48 3.34 0.35
N LEU A 43 -10.91 2.19 -0.18
CA LEU A 43 -10.02 1.03 -0.40
C LEU A 43 -8.90 1.35 -1.40
N ILE A 44 -9.24 2.01 -2.52
CA ILE A 44 -8.25 2.42 -3.51
C ILE A 44 -7.28 3.43 -2.89
N GLN A 45 -7.79 4.42 -2.16
CA GLN A 45 -6.97 5.41 -1.47
C GLN A 45 -6.02 4.76 -0.46
N ALA A 46 -6.50 3.82 0.36
CA ALA A 46 -5.64 3.09 1.30
C ALA A 46 -4.53 2.31 0.59
N ALA A 47 -4.84 1.63 -0.52
CA ALA A 47 -3.85 0.90 -1.31
C ALA A 47 -2.84 1.84 -1.99
N GLU A 48 -3.26 3.02 -2.45
CA GLU A 48 -2.37 4.04 -3.00
C GLU A 48 -1.44 4.61 -1.92
N MET A 49 -1.93 4.81 -0.69
CA MET A 49 -1.09 5.20 0.46
C MET A 49 -0.05 4.13 0.78
N ASP A 50 -0.38 2.83 0.71
CA ASP A 50 0.59 1.75 0.91
C ASP A 50 1.73 1.83 -0.11
N LYS A 51 1.41 2.15 -1.36
CA LYS A 51 2.41 2.32 -2.43
C LYS A 51 3.30 3.53 -2.19
N ILE A 52 2.72 4.65 -1.77
CA ILE A 52 3.47 5.87 -1.42
C ILE A 52 4.43 5.59 -0.28
N ASP A 53 3.97 4.93 0.79
CA ASP A 53 4.77 4.61 1.97
C ASP A 53 5.99 3.75 1.60
N VAL A 54 5.78 2.71 0.78
CA VAL A 54 6.87 1.82 0.32
C VAL A 54 7.90 2.59 -0.49
N VAL A 55 7.48 3.33 -1.52
CA VAL A 55 8.42 4.07 -2.38
C VAL A 55 9.16 5.15 -1.60
N LEU A 56 8.49 5.84 -0.69
CA LEU A 56 9.10 6.88 0.13
C LEU A 56 10.16 6.30 1.07
N GLY A 57 9.84 5.21 1.77
CA GLY A 57 10.77 4.51 2.66
C GLY A 57 12.00 4.00 1.90
N ASP A 58 11.78 3.33 0.77
CA ASP A 58 12.85 2.81 -0.08
C ASP A 58 13.78 3.95 -0.56
N LEU A 59 13.23 5.06 -1.07
CA LEU A 59 14.05 6.21 -1.51
C LEU A 59 14.93 6.81 -0.41
N ILE A 60 14.40 6.94 0.81
CA ILE A 60 15.16 7.48 1.94
C ILE A 60 16.26 6.52 2.35
N ILE A 61 15.95 5.23 2.45
CA ILE A 61 16.90 4.18 2.80
C ILE A 61 18.00 4.11 1.74
N ASP A 62 17.64 4.10 0.46
CA ASP A 62 18.59 4.03 -0.66
C ASP A 62 19.57 5.21 -0.63
N ALA A 63 19.03 6.42 -0.48
CA ALA A 63 19.85 7.63 -0.39
C ALA A 63 20.76 7.63 0.83
N TYR A 64 20.26 7.17 1.98
CA TYR A 64 21.04 7.03 3.20
C TYR A 64 22.20 6.05 3.02
N GLU A 65 21.91 4.83 2.52
CA GLU A 65 22.93 3.80 2.29
C GLU A 65 23.98 4.25 1.26
N GLU A 66 23.58 5.01 0.23
CA GLU A 66 24.54 5.60 -0.71
C GLU A 66 25.51 6.55 0.00
N GLN A 67 25.03 7.39 0.93
CA GLN A 67 25.89 8.32 1.67
C GLN A 67 26.84 7.64 2.67
N GLU A 68 26.47 6.46 3.17
CA GLU A 68 27.31 5.68 4.07
C GLU A 68 28.19 4.64 3.34
N SER A 69 27.90 4.37 2.07
CA SER A 69 28.73 3.48 1.25
C SER A 69 30.13 4.07 1.02
N ASN A 70 31.17 3.26 1.28
CA ASN A 70 32.53 3.62 0.88
C ASN A 70 32.69 3.41 -0.63
N LEU A 71 33.22 4.41 -1.36
CA LEU A 71 33.46 4.38 -2.81
C LEU A 71 34.25 3.15 -3.33
N ALA A 72 34.91 2.39 -2.45
CA ALA A 72 35.70 1.20 -2.78
C ALA A 72 34.89 -0.11 -2.80
N ASP A 73 33.76 -0.17 -2.10
CA ASP A 73 32.88 -1.36 -2.04
C ASP A 73 31.55 -1.02 -2.71
N LYS A 74 31.54 -1.07 -4.05
CA LYS A 74 30.30 -1.03 -4.85
C LYS A 74 29.53 -2.34 -4.75
N SER A 75 29.27 -2.79 -3.53
CA SER A 75 28.27 -3.81 -3.20
C SER A 75 27.12 -3.21 -2.38
N GLY A 76 26.93 -1.88 -2.42
CA GLY A 76 25.72 -1.25 -1.91
C GLY A 76 24.54 -1.65 -2.79
N PHE A 77 23.73 -2.58 -2.29
CA PHE A 77 22.55 -3.16 -2.96
C PHE A 77 21.47 -2.13 -3.34
N TYR A 78 21.61 -0.90 -2.84
CA TYR A 78 20.72 0.23 -3.07
C TYR A 78 21.33 1.34 -3.94
N ALA A 79 22.61 1.23 -4.32
CA ALA A 79 23.40 2.34 -4.88
C ALA A 79 23.19 2.60 -6.40
N LYS A 80 22.05 2.23 -6.98
CA LYS A 80 21.78 2.47 -8.41
C LYS A 80 20.39 3.00 -8.77
N ASP A 81 19.50 3.17 -7.81
CA ASP A 81 18.08 3.33 -8.15
C ASP A 81 17.54 4.76 -8.02
N ILE A 82 18.35 5.71 -7.53
CA ILE A 82 17.99 7.14 -7.62
C ILE A 82 18.27 7.63 -9.05
N PRO A 83 17.24 8.05 -9.81
CA PRO A 83 17.44 8.46 -11.20
C PRO A 83 18.27 9.73 -11.31
N ALA A 84 18.98 9.90 -12.42
CA ALA A 84 19.83 11.08 -12.67
C ALA A 84 19.06 12.43 -12.72
N CYS A 85 17.72 12.42 -12.77
CA CYS A 85 16.93 13.64 -12.66
C CYS A 85 16.77 14.15 -11.22
N VAL A 86 17.15 13.35 -10.21
CA VAL A 86 17.14 13.78 -8.81
C VAL A 86 18.45 14.51 -8.50
N THR A 87 18.34 15.74 -8.01
CA THR A 87 19.49 16.49 -7.51
C THR A 87 19.69 16.17 -6.03
N ILE A 88 20.83 15.57 -5.70
CA ILE A 88 21.20 15.23 -4.32
C ILE A 88 22.11 16.31 -3.75
N THR A 89 21.70 16.94 -2.66
CA THR A 89 22.52 17.92 -1.92
C THR A 89 22.81 17.39 -0.53
N VAL A 90 24.08 17.48 -0.09
CA VAL A 90 24.52 17.00 1.22
C VAL A 90 25.16 18.14 2.01
N VAL A 91 24.64 18.39 3.20
CA VAL A 91 25.23 19.31 4.18
C VAL A 91 25.77 18.47 5.35
N ALA A 92 27.09 18.41 5.48
CA ALA A 92 27.77 17.66 6.53
C ALA A 92 28.47 18.59 7.51
N GLN A 93 28.21 18.43 8.81
CA GLN A 93 28.82 19.22 9.89
C GLN A 93 29.04 18.35 11.14
N GLN A 94 30.28 18.19 11.61
CA GLN A 94 30.59 17.58 12.91
C GLN A 94 29.83 16.26 13.22
N GLY A 95 29.72 15.35 12.24
CA GLY A 95 29.01 14.08 12.40
C GLY A 95 27.52 14.14 12.05
N TYR A 96 26.90 15.32 12.01
CA TYR A 96 25.57 15.51 11.43
C TYR A 96 25.64 15.49 9.90
N ARG A 97 24.65 14.85 9.27
CA ARG A 97 24.42 14.91 7.83
C ARG A 97 22.96 15.21 7.56
N GLN A 98 22.72 16.17 6.68
CA GLN A 98 21.43 16.41 6.06
C GLN A 98 21.56 16.16 4.57
N VAL A 99 20.63 15.40 4.02
CA VAL A 99 20.54 15.03 2.61
C VAL A 99 19.22 15.55 2.07
N THR A 100 19.28 16.20 0.92
CA THR A 100 18.10 16.67 0.19
C THR A 100 18.06 15.97 -1.16
N LEU A 101 16.98 15.23 -1.41
CA LEU A 101 16.62 14.69 -2.71
C LEU A 101 15.63 15.66 -3.36
N ASP A 102 16.07 16.37 -4.39
CA ASP A 102 15.25 17.33 -5.12
C ASP A 102 14.84 16.77 -6.49
N PHE A 103 13.55 16.52 -6.65
CA PHE A 103 12.94 15.97 -7.87
C PHE A 103 12.48 17.07 -8.84
N GLY A 104 12.63 18.35 -8.47
CA GLY A 104 12.22 19.51 -9.24
C GLY A 104 10.70 19.70 -9.33
N THR A 105 10.30 20.78 -9.98
CA THR A 105 8.88 21.13 -10.22
C THR A 105 8.25 20.35 -11.38
N GLU A 106 9.07 20.00 -12.38
CA GLU A 106 8.65 19.18 -13.52
C GLU A 106 8.48 17.71 -13.10
N GLY A 107 9.21 17.29 -12.07
CA GLY A 107 9.22 15.94 -11.53
C GLY A 107 10.22 15.01 -12.20
N CYS A 108 10.43 13.87 -11.55
CA CYS A 108 11.36 12.84 -11.95
C CYS A 108 10.65 11.48 -11.90
N LEU A 109 10.88 10.64 -12.91
CA LEU A 109 10.26 9.31 -12.99
C LEU A 109 11.06 8.33 -12.12
N VAL A 110 10.45 7.84 -11.06
CA VAL A 110 11.03 6.93 -10.07
C VAL A 110 10.09 5.76 -9.88
N TYR A 111 10.57 4.52 -10.06
CA TYR A 111 9.77 3.30 -9.91
C TYR A 111 8.40 3.32 -10.65
N GLY A 112 8.34 4.00 -11.80
CA GLY A 112 7.10 4.13 -12.60
C GLY A 112 6.17 5.27 -12.17
N HIS A 113 6.57 6.08 -11.19
CA HIS A 113 5.80 7.21 -10.65
C HIS A 113 6.50 8.54 -10.91
N ILE A 114 5.71 9.59 -11.15
CA ILE A 114 6.27 10.94 -11.27
C ILE A 114 6.33 11.57 -9.89
N ILE A 115 7.53 11.74 -9.36
CA ILE A 115 7.75 12.37 -8.05
C ILE A 115 8.19 13.82 -8.25
N LYS A 116 7.63 14.75 -7.47
CA LYS A 116 7.98 16.19 -7.48
C LYS A 116 8.28 16.68 -6.08
N GLY A 117 8.94 17.84 -5.99
CA GLY A 117 9.29 18.47 -4.73
C GLY A 117 10.55 17.87 -4.12
N GLN A 118 10.63 17.84 -2.80
CA GLN A 118 11.84 17.40 -2.11
C GLN A 118 11.54 16.45 -0.95
N ILE A 119 12.46 15.52 -0.74
CA ILE A 119 12.63 14.78 0.51
C ILE A 119 13.87 15.33 1.18
N VAL A 120 13.73 15.83 2.40
CA VAL A 120 14.86 16.30 3.23
C VAL A 120 14.96 15.37 4.41
N PHE A 121 16.08 14.70 4.58
CA PHE A 121 16.33 13.85 5.74
C PHE A 121 17.67 14.15 6.40
N ASP A 122 17.76 13.83 7.68
CA ASP A 122 18.94 14.02 8.47
C ASP A 122 19.20 12.85 9.42
N TYR A 123 20.47 12.68 9.76
CA TYR A 123 20.92 11.66 10.71
C TYR A 123 22.26 12.06 11.33
N THR A 124 22.55 11.47 12.48
CA THR A 124 23.89 11.53 13.08
C THR A 124 24.71 10.36 12.58
N ARG A 125 25.79 10.66 11.88
CA ARG A 125 26.72 9.66 11.38
C ARG A 125 27.60 9.13 12.49
N ASP A 126 27.46 7.85 12.76
CA ASP A 126 28.37 7.06 13.57
C ASP A 126 28.56 5.66 12.94
N PRO A 127 29.71 5.37 12.31
CA PRO A 127 29.97 4.07 11.69
C PRO A 127 29.99 2.88 12.65
N GLN A 128 29.95 3.10 13.97
CA GLN A 128 29.92 2.04 14.99
C GLN A 128 28.55 1.91 15.67
N ALA A 129 27.62 2.83 15.39
CA ALA A 129 26.31 2.78 15.99
C ALA A 129 25.55 1.53 15.53
N GLN A 130 24.94 0.85 16.50
CA GLN A 130 24.03 -0.27 16.23
C GLN A 130 22.67 0.21 15.74
N GLU A 131 22.34 1.46 16.05
CA GLU A 131 21.07 2.09 15.72
C GLU A 131 21.32 3.46 15.10
N ILE A 132 20.62 3.77 14.01
CA ILE A 132 20.66 5.09 13.37
C ILE A 132 19.22 5.57 13.19
N LEU A 133 18.89 6.70 13.79
CA LEU A 133 17.62 7.37 13.59
C LEU A 133 17.75 8.36 12.42
N ILE A 134 16.93 8.16 11.40
CA ILE A 134 16.82 9.03 10.23
C ILE A 134 15.52 9.82 10.36
N ASN A 135 15.60 11.14 10.52
CA ASN A 135 14.43 12.01 10.49
C ASN A 135 14.24 12.53 9.07
N TYR A 136 13.00 12.63 8.59
CA TYR A 136 12.72 13.21 7.29
C TYR A 136 11.49 14.11 7.30
N ASN A 137 11.47 15.03 6.34
CA ASN A 137 10.37 15.93 6.05
C ASN A 137 10.17 16.07 4.54
N LEU A 138 8.92 16.18 4.13
CA LEU A 138 8.53 16.42 2.73
C LEU A 138 8.31 17.92 2.48
N VAL A 139 8.88 18.45 1.38
CA VAL A 139 8.72 19.86 0.99
C VAL A 139 8.13 19.92 -0.40
N ASP A 140 6.92 20.49 -0.51
CA ASP A 140 6.16 20.57 -1.77
C ASP A 140 6.12 19.23 -2.53
N PHE A 141 6.01 18.13 -1.79
CA PHE A 141 6.17 16.78 -2.33
C PHE A 141 4.88 16.27 -2.98
N TYR A 142 5.02 15.71 -4.17
CA TYR A 142 3.92 15.05 -4.88
C TYR A 142 4.34 13.68 -5.37
N PHE A 143 3.44 12.73 -5.22
CA PHE A 143 3.52 11.40 -5.78
C PHE A 143 2.47 11.26 -6.88
N ASP A 144 2.91 11.16 -8.13
CA ASP A 144 2.11 11.39 -9.32
C ASP A 144 1.41 12.76 -9.29
N ALA A 145 0.08 12.77 -9.13
CA ALA A 145 -0.72 13.99 -9.01
C ALA A 145 -1.20 14.25 -7.58
N LYS A 146 -0.78 13.43 -6.61
CA LYS A 146 -1.24 13.48 -5.22
C LYS A 146 -0.23 14.25 -4.38
N GLN A 147 -0.69 15.23 -3.61
CA GLN A 147 0.17 15.91 -2.64
C GLN A 147 0.36 15.00 -1.43
N VAL A 148 1.59 14.89 -0.94
CA VAL A 148 1.87 14.14 0.29
C VAL A 148 2.53 15.08 1.29
N ILE A 149 1.92 15.17 2.47
CA ILE A 149 2.39 15.97 3.58
C ILE A 149 2.76 15.01 4.70
N GLY A 150 3.97 15.08 5.21
CA GLY A 150 4.40 14.19 6.28
C GLY A 150 5.83 14.48 6.73
N SER A 151 6.11 14.12 7.98
CA SER A 151 7.44 14.19 8.57
C SER A 151 7.54 13.14 9.66
N ARG A 152 8.52 12.23 9.55
CA ARG A 152 8.66 11.09 10.46
C ARG A 152 10.09 10.54 10.52
N THR A 153 10.23 9.41 11.19
CA THR A 153 11.46 8.71 11.53
C THR A 153 11.51 7.34 10.86
N ILE A 154 12.71 6.97 10.42
CA ILE A 154 13.09 5.60 10.12
C ILE A 154 14.23 5.25 11.07
N LEU A 155 14.00 4.28 11.95
CA LEU A 155 15.04 3.71 12.81
C LEU A 155 15.65 2.52 12.08
N LYS A 156 16.95 2.62 11.77
CA LYS A 156 17.75 1.49 11.27
C LYS A 156 18.43 0.81 12.44
N GLU A 157 18.26 -0.50 12.53
CA GLU A 157 18.99 -1.37 13.44
C GLU A 157 19.92 -2.28 12.63
N LEU A 158 21.21 -2.32 12.97
CA LEU A 158 22.16 -3.24 12.32
C LEU A 158 21.88 -4.71 12.64
N SER A 159 21.36 -4.96 13.84
CA SER A 159 21.04 -6.28 14.34
C SER A 159 20.00 -6.13 15.45
N ASN A 160 18.78 -6.61 15.19
CA ASN A 160 17.69 -6.66 16.17
C ASN A 160 17.89 -7.84 17.15
N ASP A 161 16.91 -8.10 18.01
CA ASP A 161 16.95 -9.20 18.99
C ASP A 161 17.10 -10.60 18.34
N ASN A 162 16.69 -10.76 17.08
CA ASN A 162 16.84 -12.00 16.31
C ASN A 162 18.19 -12.09 15.58
N GLY A 163 19.03 -11.05 15.67
CA GLY A 163 20.30 -10.95 14.96
C GLY A 163 20.19 -10.37 13.55
N ASN A 164 19.01 -9.96 13.10
CA ASN A 164 18.73 -9.53 11.73
C ASN A 164 18.77 -8.00 11.59
N PRO A 165 19.19 -7.44 10.45
CA PRO A 165 19.00 -6.03 10.17
C PRO A 165 17.51 -5.67 10.10
N GLN A 166 17.15 -4.49 10.58
CA GLN A 166 15.75 -4.06 10.65
C GLN A 166 15.61 -2.57 10.37
N PHE A 167 14.50 -2.20 9.74
CA PHE A 167 14.04 -0.82 9.62
C PHE A 167 12.66 -0.69 10.25
N THR A 168 12.52 0.22 11.20
CA THR A 168 11.24 0.59 11.82
C THR A 168 10.84 1.97 11.34
N HIS A 169 9.74 2.05 10.60
CA HIS A 169 9.21 3.29 10.04
C HIS A 169 7.98 3.73 10.82
N ASP A 170 8.07 4.89 11.47
CA ASP A 170 6.91 5.53 12.06
C ASP A 170 6.13 6.25 10.96
N LEU A 171 4.91 5.81 10.67
CA LEU A 171 4.07 6.36 9.61
C LEU A 171 3.25 7.54 10.15
N SER A 172 3.25 8.65 9.41
CA SER A 172 2.31 9.75 9.57
C SER A 172 2.35 10.62 8.33
N VAL A 173 1.40 10.36 7.46
CA VAL A 173 1.28 11.04 6.18
C VAL A 173 -0.16 11.45 5.98
N THR A 174 -0.34 12.62 5.39
CA THR A 174 -1.61 13.07 4.81
C THR A 174 -1.43 13.09 3.31
N VAL A 175 -2.33 12.44 2.60
CA VAL A 175 -2.38 12.43 1.13
C VAL A 175 -3.60 13.23 0.69
N ILE A 176 -3.39 14.12 -0.28
CA ILE A 176 -4.45 14.94 -0.88
C ILE A 176 -4.51 14.61 -2.37
N TRP A 177 -5.68 14.15 -2.83
CA TRP A 177 -5.93 13.77 -4.21
C TRP A 177 -6.34 14.98 -5.08
N PRO A 178 -6.17 14.92 -6.41
CA PRO A 178 -6.55 16.00 -7.32
C PRO A 178 -8.03 16.44 -7.23
N ASN A 179 -8.91 15.53 -6.81
CA ASN A 179 -10.34 15.82 -6.61
C ASN A 179 -10.63 16.55 -5.28
N GLY A 180 -9.60 16.81 -4.46
CA GLY A 180 -9.71 17.47 -3.16
C GLY A 180 -10.05 16.53 -2.00
N LEU A 181 -10.15 15.22 -2.24
CA LEU A 181 -10.24 14.25 -1.15
C LEU A 181 -8.92 14.18 -0.39
N GLU A 182 -9.02 13.85 0.89
CA GLU A 182 -7.89 13.74 1.80
C GLU A 182 -8.05 12.51 2.70
N ALA A 183 -6.92 11.88 2.99
CA ALA A 183 -6.80 10.82 3.99
C ALA A 183 -5.46 10.96 4.72
N SER A 184 -5.47 10.72 6.03
CA SER A 184 -4.26 10.60 6.84
C SER A 184 -4.01 9.16 7.22
N ARG A 185 -2.76 8.80 7.47
CA ARG A 185 -2.35 7.49 7.97
C ARG A 185 -1.34 7.65 9.06
N GLU A 186 -1.51 6.94 10.16
CA GLU A 186 -0.58 6.89 11.29
C GLU A 186 -0.36 5.45 11.75
N GLY A 187 0.85 5.13 12.22
CA GLY A 187 1.19 3.79 12.72
C GLY A 187 2.67 3.50 12.69
N THR A 188 3.04 2.22 12.76
CA THR A 188 4.42 1.75 12.66
C THR A 188 4.47 0.58 11.68
N LYS A 189 5.47 0.58 10.79
CA LYS A 189 5.76 -0.53 9.88
C LYS A 189 7.20 -0.95 10.06
N ILE A 190 7.42 -2.23 10.34
CA ILE A 190 8.73 -2.81 10.57
C ILE A 190 9.05 -3.71 9.38
N ARG A 191 10.26 -3.57 8.82
CA ARG A 191 10.81 -4.45 7.79
C ARG A 191 12.09 -5.08 8.32
N GLU A 192 12.06 -6.38 8.56
CA GLU A 192 13.19 -7.18 9.02
C GLU A 192 13.80 -7.95 7.84
N TRP A 193 15.13 -7.96 7.72
CA TRP A 193 15.86 -8.69 6.66
C TRP A 193 16.30 -10.07 7.19
N VAL A 194 15.47 -11.08 6.97
CA VAL A 194 15.61 -12.41 7.60
C VAL A 194 16.50 -13.39 6.83
N GLU A 195 16.64 -13.23 5.51
CA GLU A 195 17.53 -14.07 4.68
C GLU A 195 18.23 -13.26 3.60
N GLY A 196 19.41 -13.72 3.16
CA GLY A 196 20.20 -13.08 2.10
C GLY A 196 21.09 -11.92 2.55
N PHE A 197 20.92 -11.42 3.79
CA PHE A 197 21.81 -10.39 4.32
C PHE A 197 23.28 -10.83 4.31
N GLY A 198 24.13 -10.04 3.66
CA GLY A 198 25.56 -10.31 3.50
C GLY A 198 25.91 -11.30 2.38
N SER A 199 24.93 -11.84 1.63
CA SER A 199 25.17 -12.85 0.59
C SER A 199 25.90 -12.33 -0.65
N GLY A 200 25.73 -11.04 -0.98
CA GLY A 200 26.18 -10.51 -2.28
C GLY A 200 25.09 -10.54 -3.36
N ILE A 201 23.94 -11.18 -3.12
CA ILE A 201 22.99 -11.57 -4.16
C ILE A 201 21.60 -11.01 -3.83
N PHE A 202 21.14 -10.00 -4.56
CA PHE A 202 19.84 -9.37 -4.27
C PHE A 202 18.64 -10.34 -4.33
N SER A 203 18.69 -11.31 -5.25
CA SER A 203 17.58 -12.23 -5.47
C SER A 203 17.38 -13.28 -4.38
N ASP A 204 18.34 -13.47 -3.46
CA ASP A 204 18.17 -14.39 -2.32
C ASP A 204 17.64 -13.71 -1.06
N ASN A 205 17.35 -12.40 -1.14
CA ASN A 205 16.84 -11.65 -0.02
C ASN A 205 15.40 -11.99 0.31
N VAL A 206 15.15 -12.14 1.61
CA VAL A 206 13.81 -12.27 2.16
C VAL A 206 13.62 -11.26 3.29
N PHE A 207 12.49 -10.58 3.24
CA PHE A 207 12.06 -9.62 4.25
C PHE A 207 10.77 -10.08 4.91
N GLU A 208 10.63 -9.78 6.19
CA GLU A 208 9.37 -9.92 6.91
C GLU A 208 8.86 -8.53 7.30
N ILE A 209 7.57 -8.30 7.05
CA ILE A 209 6.91 -7.02 7.35
C ILE A 209 5.93 -7.23 8.50
N SER A 210 6.03 -6.40 9.52
CA SER A 210 5.11 -6.38 10.67
C SER A 210 4.73 -4.95 11.05
N GLY A 211 3.86 -4.80 12.05
CA GLY A 211 3.39 -3.52 12.56
C GLY A 211 1.89 -3.32 12.41
N ASP A 212 1.46 -2.09 12.69
CA ASP A 212 0.07 -1.69 12.72
C ASP A 212 -0.08 -0.25 12.24
N TRP A 213 -1.17 0.03 11.52
CA TRP A 213 -1.46 1.38 11.05
C TRP A 213 -2.94 1.62 10.85
N THR A 214 -3.33 2.89 10.96
CA THR A 214 -4.70 3.37 10.78
C THR A 214 -4.72 4.43 9.70
N ALA A 215 -5.57 4.26 8.70
CA ALA A 215 -5.95 5.32 7.76
C ALA A 215 -7.26 5.98 8.22
N THR A 216 -7.31 7.31 8.19
CA THR A 216 -8.48 8.13 8.53
C THR A 216 -8.86 8.98 7.34
N PHE A 217 -10.13 8.93 6.94
CA PHE A 217 -10.65 9.62 5.76
C PHE A 217 -11.40 10.90 6.14
N VAL A 218 -11.59 11.81 5.18
CA VAL A 218 -12.25 13.11 5.40
C VAL A 218 -13.67 13.01 6.00
N ASN A 219 -14.38 11.90 5.77
CA ASN A 219 -15.70 11.62 6.33
C ASN A 219 -15.66 11.08 7.77
N GLY A 220 -14.46 10.86 8.34
CA GLY A 220 -14.25 10.29 9.66
C GLY A 220 -14.20 8.75 9.70
N ASN A 221 -14.34 8.08 8.55
CA ASN A 221 -14.14 6.64 8.47
C ASN A 221 -12.68 6.29 8.77
N THR A 222 -12.49 5.09 9.33
CA THR A 222 -11.15 4.58 9.66
C THR A 222 -10.98 3.16 9.14
N HIS A 223 -9.79 2.88 8.61
CA HIS A 223 -9.36 1.54 8.24
C HIS A 223 -8.11 1.23 9.05
N THR A 224 -8.19 0.22 9.90
CA THR A 224 -7.08 -0.25 10.75
C THR A 224 -6.53 -1.54 10.19
N TYR A 225 -5.22 -1.72 10.34
CA TYR A 225 -4.46 -2.86 9.86
C TYR A 225 -3.48 -3.28 10.97
N GLU A 226 -3.48 -4.56 11.33
CA GLU A 226 -2.57 -5.12 12.33
C GLU A 226 -1.99 -6.43 11.79
N VAL A 227 -0.68 -6.52 11.62
CA VAL A 227 -0.04 -7.74 11.16
C VAL A 227 -0.04 -8.78 12.29
N ILE A 228 -0.76 -9.89 12.09
CA ILE A 228 -0.85 -11.00 13.06
C ILE A 228 0.33 -11.96 12.90
N ILE A 229 0.65 -12.29 11.63
CA ILE A 229 1.77 -13.15 11.25
C ILE A 229 2.60 -12.33 10.27
N PRO A 230 3.92 -12.14 10.51
CA PRO A 230 4.77 -11.33 9.63
C PRO A 230 4.59 -11.68 8.16
N LEU A 231 4.41 -10.65 7.32
CA LEU A 231 4.21 -10.80 5.90
C LEU A 231 5.56 -11.07 5.24
N ARG A 232 5.74 -12.28 4.71
CA ARG A 232 7.00 -12.72 4.13
C ARG A 232 7.10 -12.30 2.66
N ARG A 233 8.10 -11.48 2.35
CA ARG A 233 8.41 -10.98 1.01
C ARG A 233 9.74 -11.53 0.54
N GLU A 234 9.69 -12.49 -0.37
CA GLU A 234 10.88 -12.97 -1.07
C GLU A 234 11.10 -12.13 -2.32
N VAL A 235 12.29 -11.55 -2.52
CA VAL A 235 12.54 -10.56 -3.57
C VAL A 235 12.12 -11.04 -4.96
N ILE A 236 12.34 -12.31 -5.27
CA ILE A 236 11.99 -12.94 -6.55
C ILE A 236 10.50 -13.12 -6.79
N CYS A 237 9.67 -13.05 -5.75
CA CYS A 237 8.23 -13.18 -5.86
C CYS A 237 7.58 -11.80 -5.99
N THR A 238 6.54 -11.68 -6.81
CA THR A 238 5.80 -10.41 -6.92
C THR A 238 4.98 -10.14 -5.65
N TYR A 239 4.37 -11.19 -5.10
CA TYR A 239 3.45 -11.13 -3.97
C TYR A 239 4.13 -11.57 -2.67
N PHE A 240 3.46 -11.34 -1.53
CA PHE A 240 3.85 -11.99 -0.28
C PHE A 240 3.58 -13.49 -0.40
N VAL A 241 4.52 -14.31 0.07
CA VAL A 241 4.41 -15.78 -0.01
C VAL A 241 3.69 -16.36 1.20
N SER A 242 3.66 -15.63 2.32
CA SER A 242 2.96 -16.03 3.54
C SER A 242 2.72 -14.86 4.48
N GLY A 243 1.91 -15.09 5.50
CA GLY A 243 1.61 -14.13 6.56
C GLY A 243 0.19 -13.60 6.46
N SER A 244 -0.24 -12.92 7.52
CA SER A 244 -1.63 -12.47 7.63
C SER A 244 -1.74 -11.20 8.44
N PHE A 245 -2.74 -10.38 8.12
CA PHE A 245 -3.08 -9.19 8.90
C PHE A 245 -4.58 -9.14 9.19
N ASP A 246 -4.93 -8.66 10.37
CA ASP A 246 -6.28 -8.25 10.70
C ASP A 246 -6.55 -6.88 10.09
N MET A 247 -7.76 -6.70 9.58
CA MET A 247 -8.21 -5.45 9.00
C MET A 247 -9.60 -5.14 9.50
N GLN A 248 -9.77 -3.97 10.13
CA GLN A 248 -11.09 -3.46 10.51
C GLN A 248 -11.38 -2.16 9.77
N ARG A 249 -12.52 -2.13 9.07
CA ARG A 249 -13.04 -0.95 8.38
C ARG A 249 -14.44 -0.62 8.92
N THR A 250 -14.95 0.55 8.56
CA THR A 250 -16.27 1.03 9.01
C THR A 250 -17.39 0.00 8.81
N ASN A 251 -17.41 -0.70 7.67
CA ASN A 251 -18.54 -1.57 7.29
C ASN A 251 -18.22 -3.07 7.29
N PHE A 252 -16.95 -3.44 7.30
CA PHE A 252 -16.53 -4.83 7.32
C PHE A 252 -15.12 -4.96 7.88
N GLY A 253 -14.78 -6.16 8.34
CA GLY A 253 -13.45 -6.50 8.79
C GLY A 253 -13.23 -7.99 8.77
N GLY A 254 -11.98 -8.38 8.99
CA GLY A 254 -11.56 -9.77 8.91
C GLY A 254 -10.06 -9.91 8.75
N VAL A 255 -9.63 -11.16 8.55
CA VAL A 255 -8.22 -11.52 8.38
C VAL A 255 -7.94 -11.75 6.90
N PHE A 256 -6.92 -11.08 6.39
CA PHE A 256 -6.35 -11.34 5.08
C PHE A 256 -5.10 -12.22 5.24
N ASP A 257 -5.05 -13.35 4.54
CA ASP A 257 -4.00 -14.36 4.64
C ASP A 257 -3.41 -14.68 3.26
N TYR A 258 -2.09 -14.54 3.12
CA TYR A 258 -1.33 -14.81 1.89
C TYR A 258 -0.97 -16.29 1.71
N GLY A 259 -1.38 -17.17 2.62
CA GLY A 259 -1.12 -18.60 2.56
C GLY A 259 0.21 -18.99 3.20
N SER A 260 0.76 -20.12 2.73
CA SER A 260 1.77 -20.88 3.47
C SER A 260 3.13 -21.04 2.77
N GLY A 261 3.48 -20.15 1.84
CA GLY A 261 4.81 -20.08 1.25
C GLY A 261 4.90 -20.28 -0.27
N GLU A 262 3.77 -20.44 -0.97
CA GLU A 262 3.78 -20.53 -2.43
C GLU A 262 3.89 -19.13 -3.05
N CYS A 263 4.75 -18.97 -4.05
CA CYS A 263 4.78 -17.74 -4.83
C CYS A 263 3.70 -17.78 -5.91
N ASP A 264 2.46 -17.50 -5.49
CA ASP A 264 1.32 -17.35 -6.38
C ASP A 264 0.60 -16.02 -6.12
N ASN A 265 -0.51 -15.80 -6.83
CA ASN A 265 -1.32 -14.60 -6.71
C ASN A 265 -2.61 -14.84 -5.93
N GLN A 266 -2.64 -15.84 -5.04
CA GLN A 266 -3.81 -16.23 -4.30
C GLN A 266 -3.69 -15.83 -2.82
N ALA A 267 -4.81 -15.40 -2.26
CA ALA A 267 -4.94 -15.10 -0.85
C ALA A 267 -6.35 -15.47 -0.39
N THR A 268 -6.56 -15.54 0.92
CA THR A 268 -7.89 -15.78 1.51
C THR A 268 -8.26 -14.61 2.39
N PHE A 269 -9.50 -14.13 2.27
CA PHE A 269 -10.07 -13.19 3.21
C PHE A 269 -11.17 -13.86 4.03
N THR A 270 -11.00 -13.86 5.34
CA THR A 270 -11.95 -14.41 6.31
C THR A 270 -12.63 -13.25 7.02
N PHE A 271 -13.92 -13.03 6.72
CA PHE A 271 -14.73 -12.01 7.38
C PHE A 271 -14.89 -12.32 8.88
N ASN A 272 -15.14 -11.29 9.70
CA ASN A 272 -15.41 -11.44 11.14
C ASN A 272 -16.58 -12.39 11.48
N ASN A 273 -17.49 -12.64 10.54
CA ASN A 273 -18.60 -13.58 10.70
C ASN A 273 -18.22 -15.05 10.36
N GLY A 274 -16.97 -15.31 10.00
CA GLY A 274 -16.43 -16.61 9.63
C GLY A 274 -16.65 -17.01 8.16
N GLN A 275 -17.22 -16.12 7.33
CA GLN A 275 -17.29 -16.37 5.89
C GLN A 275 -15.91 -16.19 5.26
N GLU A 276 -15.51 -17.09 4.38
CA GLU A 276 -14.24 -17.03 3.66
C GLU A 276 -14.48 -16.77 2.16
N ILE A 277 -13.60 -15.99 1.56
CA ILE A 277 -13.53 -15.78 0.11
C ILE A 277 -12.07 -15.90 -0.37
N GLU A 278 -11.89 -16.53 -1.53
CA GLU A 278 -10.61 -16.53 -2.23
C GLU A 278 -10.42 -15.18 -2.95
N ILE A 279 -9.21 -14.63 -2.87
CA ILE A 279 -8.80 -13.39 -3.50
C ILE A 279 -7.69 -13.69 -4.49
N THR A 280 -7.87 -13.24 -5.73
CA THR A 280 -6.80 -13.23 -6.74
C THR A 280 -6.19 -11.83 -6.80
N LEU A 281 -4.91 -11.73 -6.46
CA LEU A 281 -4.10 -10.51 -6.47
C LEU A 281 -3.78 -10.10 -7.93
N ASN A 282 -3.81 -8.80 -8.20
CA ASN A 282 -3.52 -8.21 -9.52
C ASN A 282 -2.49 -7.08 -9.40
#